data_AF-A0A7I9XLN3-F1
#
_entry.id   AF-A0A7I9XLN3-F1
#
_cell.length_a   1.000
_cell.length_b   1.000
_cell.length_c   1.000
_cell.angle_alpha   90.00
_cell.angle_beta   90.00
_cell.angle_gamma   90.00
#
_symmetry.space_group_name_H-M   'P 1'
#
loop_
_entity.id
_entity.type
_entity.pdbx_description
1 polymer ?
#
loop_
_entity_poly.entity_id
_entity_poly.type
_entity_poly.pdbx_seq_one_letter_code
_entity_poly.pdbx_strand_id
1 'polypeptide(L)'
;MPPMARLVGVDLPRDKRMEIALTYIYGIGRTRSNEILGATGIDKDQRSKDLTDEQLTALRDYIEGNLKVEVTCAARCRPTSVARSRSAATRACGTVAACRCAASGPRPTRVPARAPSAPSPVRRRPGKTHGNEESDRAQEGPEDPAAGKKNVPHGAAHIKSTFNNTIVTITDPQGNVIAWASSGHVGFKGSRKSTPFAAQLAAENAARKAQEHGVKKVDVFVKGPGSGRETAIRSLQAAGLEVGAISDVTPQPHNGCRPPKRRRV
;
A
#
# COMPACT_ATOMS: atom_id res chain seq x y z
N MET A 1 3.62 41.98 -17.19
CA MET A 1 2.88 40.71 -17.35
C MET A 1 1.40 41.06 -17.34
N PRO A 2 0.60 40.64 -18.33
CA PRO A 2 -0.84 40.89 -18.29
C PRO A 2 -1.44 40.27 -17.02
N PRO A 3 -2.36 40.96 -16.33
CA PRO A 3 -3.04 40.43 -15.16
C PRO A 3 -3.79 39.14 -15.53
N MET A 4 -3.90 38.20 -14.60
CA MET A 4 -4.68 36.99 -14.83
C MET A 4 -6.16 37.35 -14.93
N ALA A 5 -6.81 36.90 -16.00
CA ALA A 5 -8.26 37.00 -16.14
C ALA A 5 -8.95 36.20 -15.02
N ARG A 6 -9.46 36.93 -14.03
CA ARG A 6 -10.16 36.37 -12.87
C ARG A 6 -11.66 36.61 -13.03
N LEU A 7 -12.41 35.55 -13.25
CA LEU A 7 -13.87 35.59 -13.42
C LEU A 7 -14.52 34.94 -12.21
N VAL A 8 -15.44 35.65 -11.53
CA VAL A 8 -16.24 35.15 -10.40
C VAL A 8 -15.40 34.43 -9.33
N GLY A 9 -14.21 34.98 -9.03
CA GLY A 9 -13.30 34.45 -8.01
C GLY A 9 -12.43 33.26 -8.43
N VAL A 10 -12.60 32.73 -9.65
CA VAL A 10 -11.83 31.61 -10.24
C VAL A 10 -10.81 32.14 -11.24
N ASP A 11 -9.58 31.61 -11.18
CA ASP A 11 -8.50 31.96 -12.10
C ASP A 11 -8.54 31.05 -13.33
N LEU A 12 -8.68 31.63 -14.53
CA LEU A 12 -8.72 30.87 -15.77
C LEU A 12 -7.29 30.53 -16.26
N PRO A 13 -7.07 29.32 -16.82
CA PRO A 13 -5.79 28.96 -17.43
C PRO A 13 -5.50 29.83 -18.66
N ARG A 14 -4.27 30.35 -18.77
CA ARG A 14 -3.87 31.43 -19.71
C ARG A 14 -3.80 31.05 -21.21
N ASP A 15 -3.53 29.79 -21.52
CA ASP A 15 -3.23 29.37 -22.90
C ASP A 15 -4.37 28.65 -23.62
N LYS A 16 -5.57 28.64 -23.05
CA LYS A 16 -6.72 27.91 -23.60
C LYS A 16 -7.67 28.84 -24.35
N ARG A 17 -8.33 28.27 -25.37
CA ARG A 17 -9.44 28.89 -26.10
C ARG A 17 -10.62 29.17 -25.16
N MET A 18 -11.38 30.23 -25.40
CA MET A 18 -12.47 30.67 -24.52
C MET A 18 -13.52 29.59 -24.26
N GLU A 19 -13.88 28.81 -25.28
CA GLU A 19 -14.86 27.73 -25.14
C GLU A 19 -14.45 26.74 -24.03
N ILE A 20 -13.17 26.39 -23.97
CA ILE A 20 -12.60 25.44 -23.01
C ILE A 20 -12.28 26.15 -21.70
N ALA A 21 -11.81 27.40 -21.74
CA ALA A 21 -11.41 28.14 -20.56
C ALA A 21 -12.59 28.38 -19.60
N LEU A 22 -13.78 28.67 -20.11
CA LEU A 22 -14.99 28.84 -19.30
C LEU A 22 -15.45 27.53 -18.62
N THR A 23 -15.13 26.35 -19.18
CA THR A 23 -15.47 25.06 -18.55
C THR A 23 -14.69 24.75 -17.27
N TYR A 24 -13.68 25.58 -16.94
CA TYR A 24 -13.00 25.52 -15.65
C TYR A 24 -13.84 26.12 -14.52
N ILE A 25 -14.88 26.89 -14.86
CA ILE A 25 -15.87 27.36 -13.91
C ILE A 25 -16.90 26.25 -13.69
N TYR A 26 -17.10 25.87 -12.43
CA TYR A 26 -18.04 24.83 -12.07
C TYR A 26 -19.47 25.18 -12.52
N GLY A 27 -20.14 24.23 -13.17
CA GLY A 27 -21.50 24.43 -13.70
C GLY A 27 -21.57 25.01 -15.11
N ILE A 28 -20.42 25.36 -15.73
CA ILE A 28 -20.33 25.77 -17.14
C ILE A 28 -19.81 24.59 -17.97
N GLY A 29 -20.69 23.98 -18.76
CA GLY A 29 -20.34 22.99 -19.78
C GLY A 29 -20.01 23.63 -21.14
N ARG A 30 -19.67 22.82 -22.15
CA ARG A 30 -19.37 23.31 -23.50
C ARG A 30 -20.56 24.00 -24.17
N THR A 31 -21.79 23.50 -23.96
CA THR A 31 -23.02 24.11 -24.47
C THR A 31 -23.23 25.51 -23.88
N ARG A 32 -23.18 25.63 -22.55
CA ARG A 32 -23.30 26.92 -21.86
C ARG A 32 -22.18 27.89 -22.18
N SER A 33 -20.96 27.39 -22.34
CA SER A 33 -19.81 28.19 -22.78
C SER A 33 -20.06 28.83 -24.14
N ASN A 34 -20.59 28.05 -25.11
CA ASN A 34 -20.96 28.57 -26.42
C ASN A 34 -22.13 29.57 -26.36
N GLU A 35 -23.10 29.36 -25.47
CA GLU A 35 -24.21 30.31 -25.23
C GLU A 35 -23.69 31.65 -24.66
N ILE A 36 -22.81 31.60 -23.66
CA ILE A 36 -22.19 32.80 -23.06
C ILE A 36 -21.39 33.58 -24.11
N LEU A 37 -20.57 32.88 -24.90
CA LEU A 37 -19.76 33.50 -25.94
C LEU A 37 -20.64 34.06 -27.08
N GLY A 38 -21.74 33.39 -27.41
CA GLY A 38 -22.72 33.88 -28.37
C GLY A 38 -23.45 35.14 -27.89
N ALA A 39 -23.80 35.22 -26.60
CA ALA A 39 -24.46 36.38 -26.01
C ALA A 39 -23.52 37.58 -25.81
N THR A 40 -22.25 37.33 -25.50
CA THR A 40 -21.23 38.37 -25.29
C THR A 40 -20.50 38.80 -26.56
N GLY A 41 -20.68 38.07 -27.67
CA GLY A 41 -20.04 38.37 -28.95
C GLY A 41 -18.52 38.15 -28.94
N ILE A 42 -18.01 37.30 -28.04
CA ILE A 42 -16.57 36.99 -27.93
C ILE A 42 -16.23 35.78 -28.81
N ASP A 43 -15.14 35.89 -29.57
CA ASP A 43 -14.66 34.81 -30.42
C ASP A 43 -14.27 33.56 -29.62
N LYS A 44 -14.74 32.40 -30.08
CA LYS A 44 -14.53 31.10 -29.42
C LYS A 44 -13.06 30.70 -29.34
N ASP A 45 -12.29 31.08 -30.36
CA ASP A 45 -10.89 30.73 -30.54
C ASP A 45 -9.92 31.72 -29.88
N GLN A 46 -10.41 32.86 -29.42
CA GLN A 46 -9.63 33.81 -28.64
C GLN A 46 -9.10 33.11 -27.38
N ARG A 47 -7.88 33.46 -26.97
CA ARG A 47 -7.28 32.91 -25.75
C ARG A 47 -7.63 33.78 -24.55
N SER A 48 -7.71 33.17 -23.39
CA SER A 48 -8.02 33.85 -22.11
C SER A 48 -7.04 34.97 -21.73
N LYS A 49 -5.80 34.95 -22.25
CA LYS A 49 -4.80 36.01 -22.06
C LYS A 49 -5.02 37.25 -22.93
N ASP A 50 -5.75 37.11 -24.03
CA ASP A 50 -5.92 38.16 -25.05
C ASP A 50 -7.27 38.89 -24.86
N LEU A 51 -7.95 38.70 -23.72
CA LEU A 51 -9.22 39.34 -23.40
C LEU A 51 -9.02 40.81 -23.04
N THR A 52 -9.92 41.66 -23.52
CA THR A 52 -9.98 43.06 -23.09
C THR A 52 -10.76 43.19 -21.77
N ASP A 53 -10.49 44.26 -21.02
CA ASP A 53 -11.16 44.51 -19.73
C ASP A 53 -12.69 44.73 -19.89
N GLU A 54 -13.12 45.22 -21.05
CA GLU A 54 -14.53 45.34 -21.43
C GLU A 54 -15.19 43.97 -21.61
N GLN A 55 -14.52 43.04 -22.31
CA GLN A 55 -14.97 41.66 -22.48
C GLN A 55 -15.06 40.92 -21.14
N LEU A 56 -14.15 41.19 -20.21
CA LEU A 56 -14.16 40.61 -18.86
C LEU A 56 -15.35 41.09 -18.02
N THR A 57 -15.70 42.38 -18.14
CA THR A 57 -16.86 42.95 -17.46
C THR A 57 -18.16 42.36 -18.02
N ALA A 58 -18.29 42.30 -19.36
CA ALA A 58 -19.45 41.69 -20.01
C ALA A 58 -19.65 40.20 -19.64
N LEU A 59 -18.56 39.43 -19.56
CA LEU A 59 -18.62 38.04 -19.10
C LEU A 59 -19.06 37.93 -17.63
N ARG A 60 -18.59 38.84 -16.77
CA ARG A 60 -18.97 38.87 -15.35
C ARG A 60 -20.47 39.14 -15.19
N ASP A 61 -20.98 40.18 -15.84
CA ASP A 61 -22.38 40.59 -15.72
C ASP A 61 -23.33 39.50 -16.25
N TYR A 62 -22.96 38.85 -17.36
CA TYR A 62 -23.76 37.76 -17.92
C TYR A 62 -23.77 36.52 -17.03
N ILE A 63 -22.63 36.16 -16.42
CA ILE A 63 -22.54 34.98 -15.56
C ILE A 63 -23.26 35.22 -14.23
N GLU A 64 -23.09 36.41 -13.62
CA GLU A 64 -23.77 36.77 -12.37
C GLU A 64 -25.29 36.89 -12.57
N GLY A 65 -25.75 37.34 -13.74
CA GLY A 65 -27.18 37.44 -14.07
C GLY A 65 -27.88 36.12 -14.42
N ASN A 66 -27.22 35.20 -15.14
CA ASN A 66 -27.87 34.01 -15.70
C ASN A 66 -27.54 32.69 -14.98
N LEU A 67 -26.46 32.63 -14.21
CA LEU A 67 -25.96 31.37 -13.68
C LEU A 67 -25.83 31.42 -12.15
N LYS A 68 -26.50 30.46 -11.50
CA LYS A 68 -26.21 30.12 -10.10
C LYS A 68 -24.86 29.41 -10.05
N VAL A 69 -23.77 30.16 -9.97
CA VAL A 69 -22.43 29.63 -9.80
C VAL A 69 -22.29 29.16 -8.36
N GLU A 70 -22.19 27.85 -8.13
CA GLU A 70 -21.90 27.32 -6.81
C GLU A 70 -20.44 27.62 -6.45
N VAL A 71 -20.23 28.75 -5.78
CA VAL A 71 -18.94 29.08 -5.21
C VAL A 71 -18.79 28.21 -3.95
N THR A 72 -17.86 27.25 -4.02
CA THR A 72 -17.51 26.23 -3.00
C THR A 72 -18.23 24.86 -3.07
N CYS A 73 -18.02 24.10 -4.15
CA CYS A 73 -17.93 22.63 -3.99
C CYS A 73 -16.49 22.26 -3.61
N ALA A 74 -16.09 22.62 -2.40
CA ALA A 74 -14.91 22.02 -1.78
C ALA A 74 -15.19 20.52 -1.64
N ALA A 75 -14.63 19.75 -2.57
CA ALA A 75 -14.28 18.35 -2.48
C ALA A 75 -14.77 17.62 -1.21
N ARG A 76 -16.07 17.32 -1.13
CA ARG A 76 -16.50 16.13 -0.39
C ARG A 76 -16.41 14.96 -1.36
N CYS A 77 -15.16 14.61 -1.65
CA CYS A 77 -14.79 13.33 -2.18
C CYS A 77 -15.33 12.28 -1.20
N ARG A 78 -16.53 11.75 -1.44
CA ARG A 78 -16.92 10.49 -0.83
C ARG A 78 -16.09 9.44 -1.56
N PRO A 79 -15.12 8.79 -0.90
CA PRO A 79 -14.59 7.56 -1.47
C PRO A 79 -15.79 6.63 -1.63
N THR A 80 -16.04 6.19 -2.86
CA THR A 80 -16.90 5.04 -3.14
C THR A 80 -16.32 3.86 -2.40
N SER A 81 -16.76 3.67 -1.15
CA SER A 81 -16.55 2.45 -0.39
C SER A 81 -17.43 1.38 -1.01
N VAL A 82 -16.78 0.49 -1.74
CA VAL A 82 -16.96 -0.97 -1.67
C VAL A 82 -18.28 -1.45 -1.06
N ALA A 83 -19.06 -2.13 -1.90
CA ALA A 83 -19.93 -3.27 -1.59
C ALA A 83 -20.86 -3.17 -0.37
N ARG A 84 -22.17 -3.12 -0.66
CA ARG A 84 -23.16 -3.81 0.16
C ARG A 84 -24.19 -4.52 -0.72
N SER A 85 -23.96 -5.83 -0.79
CA SER A 85 -24.91 -6.95 -0.90
C SER A 85 -26.38 -6.70 -1.27
N ARG A 86 -26.78 -7.47 -2.30
CA ARG A 86 -27.97 -8.34 -2.41
C ARG A 86 -29.38 -7.75 -2.19
N SER A 87 -30.22 -8.17 -3.13
CA SER A 87 -31.68 -8.35 -3.06
C SER A 87 -32.56 -7.12 -2.87
N ALA A 88 -33.13 -6.66 -3.98
CA ALA A 88 -34.59 -6.53 -4.10
C ALA A 88 -34.96 -6.53 -5.58
N ALA A 89 -35.84 -7.46 -5.94
CA ALA A 89 -36.53 -7.48 -7.21
C ALA A 89 -37.53 -6.30 -7.30
N THR A 90 -37.90 -5.97 -8.55
CA THR A 90 -39.27 -5.66 -9.02
C THR A 90 -39.49 -4.25 -9.61
N ARG A 91 -39.84 -4.24 -10.91
CA ARG A 91 -40.57 -3.21 -11.74
C ARG A 91 -39.83 -1.89 -12.01
N ALA A 92 -39.87 -1.24 -13.18
CA ALA A 92 -40.66 -1.32 -14.41
C ALA A 92 -39.73 -0.91 -15.60
N CYS A 93 -39.81 -1.55 -16.78
CA CYS A 93 -40.52 -1.09 -17.99
C CYS A 93 -40.37 0.44 -18.29
N GLY A 94 -39.92 0.92 -19.45
CA GLY A 94 -39.74 0.25 -20.74
C GLY A 94 -39.07 1.12 -21.83
N THR A 95 -38.98 0.47 -23.01
CA THR A 95 -38.91 0.97 -24.42
C THR A 95 -37.72 1.84 -24.87
N VAL A 96 -36.74 1.25 -25.57
CA VAL A 96 -36.53 1.06 -27.04
C VAL A 96 -35.75 2.22 -27.70
N ALA A 97 -34.50 1.95 -28.09
CA ALA A 97 -33.96 2.32 -29.41
C ALA A 97 -32.63 1.59 -29.65
N ALA A 98 -32.50 1.01 -30.84
CA ALA A 98 -31.46 0.08 -31.25
C ALA A 98 -30.08 0.72 -31.43
N CYS A 99 -29.03 -0.04 -31.08
CA CYS A 99 -27.81 -0.05 -31.89
C CYS A 99 -27.15 -1.43 -31.80
N ARG A 100 -27.29 -2.17 -32.90
CA ARG A 100 -26.44 -3.30 -33.26
C ARG A 100 -25.07 -2.75 -33.63
N CYS A 101 -24.03 -3.14 -32.92
CA CYS A 101 -22.69 -3.29 -33.48
C CYS A 101 -22.09 -4.59 -32.97
N ALA A 102 -21.95 -5.55 -33.88
CA ALA A 102 -21.12 -6.72 -33.72
C ALA A 102 -19.66 -6.28 -33.77
N ALA A 103 -18.91 -6.55 -32.71
CA ALA A 103 -17.46 -6.65 -32.77
C ALA A 103 -17.07 -7.90 -31.98
N SER A 104 -16.71 -8.90 -32.78
CA SER A 104 -16.21 -10.22 -32.43
C SER A 104 -14.91 -10.14 -31.64
N GLY A 105 -14.93 -10.71 -30.44
CA GLY A 105 -13.74 -11.16 -29.70
C GLY A 105 -14.13 -12.38 -28.86
N PRO A 106 -13.29 -13.42 -28.75
CA PRO A 106 -13.61 -14.58 -27.94
C PRO A 106 -13.76 -14.15 -26.48
N ARG A 107 -14.93 -14.42 -25.88
CA ARG A 107 -15.17 -14.20 -24.45
C ARG A 107 -14.14 -15.02 -23.67
N PRO A 108 -13.43 -14.45 -22.68
CA PRO A 108 -12.64 -15.26 -21.77
C PRO A 108 -13.59 -16.22 -21.05
N THR A 109 -13.31 -17.52 -21.12
CA THR A 109 -14.03 -18.53 -20.35
C THR A 109 -14.00 -18.12 -18.89
N ARG A 110 -15.20 -17.92 -18.33
CA ARG A 110 -15.41 -17.60 -16.93
C ARG A 110 -14.79 -18.74 -16.12
N VAL A 111 -13.62 -18.50 -15.52
CA VAL A 111 -13.05 -19.44 -14.55
C VAL A 111 -14.12 -19.63 -13.46
N PRO A 112 -14.54 -20.87 -13.14
CA PRO A 112 -15.52 -21.08 -12.09
C PRO A 112 -15.01 -20.44 -10.80
N ALA A 113 -15.85 -19.65 -10.17
CA ALA A 113 -15.54 -19.02 -8.90
C ALA A 113 -15.11 -20.11 -7.91
N ARG A 114 -13.86 -20.04 -7.44
CA ARG A 114 -13.37 -20.89 -6.36
C ARG A 114 -14.33 -20.72 -5.18
N ALA A 115 -14.98 -21.81 -4.79
CA ALA A 115 -15.94 -21.82 -3.69
C ALA A 115 -15.31 -21.15 -2.45
N PRO A 116 -16.06 -20.32 -1.69
CA PRO A 116 -15.54 -19.78 -0.45
C PRO A 116 -15.21 -20.94 0.49
N SER A 117 -13.94 -21.06 0.88
CA SER A 117 -13.52 -21.96 1.94
C SER A 117 -14.31 -21.64 3.20
N ALA A 118 -14.85 -22.68 3.84
CA ALA A 118 -15.65 -22.58 5.05
C ALA A 118 -15.01 -21.65 6.11
N PRO A 119 -15.81 -20.86 6.85
CA PRO A 119 -15.27 -20.06 7.94
C PRO A 119 -14.68 -20.99 9.00
N SER A 120 -13.40 -20.76 9.35
CA SER A 120 -12.77 -21.41 10.51
C SER A 120 -13.58 -21.15 11.78
N PRO A 121 -13.68 -22.11 12.71
CA PRO A 121 -14.49 -21.95 13.92
C PRO A 121 -14.00 -20.75 14.74
N VAL A 122 -14.92 -19.83 15.02
CA VAL A 122 -14.70 -18.67 15.88
C VAL A 122 -14.40 -19.20 17.29
N ARG A 123 -13.11 -19.25 17.67
CA ARG A 123 -12.73 -19.42 19.07
C ARG A 123 -13.27 -18.22 19.84
N ARG A 124 -14.24 -18.46 20.73
CA ARG A 124 -14.75 -17.46 21.68
C ARG A 124 -13.57 -16.85 22.42
N ARG A 125 -13.45 -15.52 22.40
CA ARG A 125 -12.49 -14.80 23.23
C ARG A 125 -12.92 -14.95 24.70
N PRO A 126 -12.08 -15.47 25.61
CA PRO A 126 -12.33 -15.30 27.03
C PRO A 126 -12.13 -13.82 27.39
N GLY A 127 -13.01 -13.32 28.26
CA GLY A 127 -13.04 -11.93 28.70
C GLY A 127 -11.77 -11.52 29.45
N LYS A 128 -11.45 -10.22 29.38
CA LYS A 128 -10.37 -9.60 30.15
C LYS A 128 -10.81 -9.39 31.60
N THR A 129 -10.13 -10.00 32.55
CA THR A 129 -10.03 -9.52 33.94
C THR A 129 -8.71 -8.76 34.10
N HIS A 130 -8.75 -7.67 34.86
CA HIS A 130 -7.60 -6.82 35.20
C HIS A 130 -7.06 -7.18 36.60
N GLY A 131 -5.75 -6.99 36.81
CA GLY A 131 -5.00 -7.16 38.09
C GLY A 131 -4.08 -8.39 38.02
N ASN A 132 -2.78 -8.25 37.72
CA ASN A 132 -1.62 -7.78 38.49
C ASN A 132 -0.75 -8.97 38.94
N GLU A 133 0.49 -8.95 38.45
CA GLU A 133 1.71 -9.56 39.01
C GLU A 133 1.67 -11.06 39.38
N GLU A 134 2.14 -11.91 38.44
CA GLU A 134 2.92 -13.07 38.85
C GLU A 134 3.91 -13.50 37.76
N SER A 135 5.15 -13.64 38.21
CA SER A 135 6.39 -14.00 37.53
C SER A 135 6.36 -15.37 36.84
N ASP A 136 7.10 -15.47 35.75
CA ASP A 136 7.77 -16.68 35.25
C ASP A 136 6.94 -17.98 35.19
N ARG A 137 6.10 -18.08 34.17
CA ARG A 137 5.80 -19.40 33.56
C ARG A 137 5.56 -19.25 32.06
N ALA A 138 6.65 -19.33 31.30
CA ALA A 138 6.55 -19.54 29.87
C ALA A 138 5.82 -20.88 29.63
N GLN A 139 4.67 -20.81 28.98
CA GLN A 139 3.94 -21.99 28.54
C GLN A 139 4.75 -22.64 27.41
N GLU A 140 5.45 -23.72 27.74
CA GLU A 140 6.02 -24.66 26.77
C GLU A 140 4.86 -25.28 25.98
N GLY A 141 4.76 -24.91 24.70
CA GLY A 141 3.89 -25.59 23.75
C GLY A 141 4.42 -27.01 23.48
N PRO A 142 3.57 -27.93 23.00
CA PRO A 142 3.94 -29.33 22.82
C PRO A 142 5.15 -29.44 21.88
N GLU A 143 6.22 -30.05 22.38
CA GLU A 143 7.45 -30.29 21.63
C GLU A 143 7.22 -31.45 20.67
N ASP A 144 7.25 -31.18 19.37
CA ASP A 144 7.27 -32.21 18.33
C ASP A 144 8.43 -33.20 18.57
N PRO A 145 8.25 -34.51 18.31
CA PRO A 145 9.14 -35.56 18.77
C PRO A 145 10.59 -35.32 18.34
N ALA A 146 11.50 -35.40 19.31
CA ALA A 146 12.93 -35.16 19.18
C ALA A 146 13.54 -35.99 18.03
N ALA A 147 13.62 -35.37 16.85
CA ALA A 147 14.49 -35.82 15.79
C ALA A 147 15.91 -35.89 16.37
N GLY A 148 16.55 -37.05 16.28
CA GLY A 148 17.86 -37.33 16.87
C GLY A 148 18.81 -36.15 16.69
N LYS A 149 19.45 -35.74 17.79
CA LYS A 149 20.31 -34.55 17.87
C LYS A 149 21.41 -34.66 16.81
N LYS A 150 21.21 -33.99 15.67
CA LYS A 150 22.23 -33.85 14.63
C LYS A 150 23.26 -32.88 15.18
N ASN A 151 24.49 -33.33 15.34
CA ASN A 151 25.59 -32.49 15.77
C ASN A 151 26.30 -31.93 14.55
N VAL A 152 25.99 -30.69 14.18
CA VAL A 152 26.57 -30.04 13.00
C VAL A 152 27.48 -28.89 13.46
N PRO A 153 28.82 -29.04 13.34
CA PRO A 153 29.77 -28.05 13.89
C PRO A 153 29.80 -26.74 13.10
N HIS A 154 29.47 -26.79 11.81
CA HIS A 154 29.49 -25.66 10.89
C HIS A 154 28.13 -25.44 10.26
N GLY A 155 27.56 -24.25 10.42
CA GLY A 155 26.28 -23.85 9.84
C GLY A 155 26.35 -22.57 9.03
N ALA A 156 25.20 -22.22 8.44
CA ALA A 156 24.94 -20.96 7.76
C ALA A 156 23.77 -20.25 8.47
N ALA A 157 23.94 -18.97 8.82
CA ALA A 157 22.89 -18.10 9.34
C ALA A 157 22.34 -17.22 8.25
N HIS A 158 21.08 -17.44 7.90
CA HIS A 158 20.31 -16.58 7.02
C HIS A 158 19.57 -15.52 7.85
N ILE A 159 19.95 -14.27 7.67
CA ILE A 159 19.32 -13.11 8.32
C ILE A 159 18.49 -12.37 7.28
N LYS A 160 17.16 -12.42 7.42
CA LYS A 160 16.24 -11.63 6.60
C LYS A 160 15.89 -10.35 7.35
N SER A 161 16.50 -9.25 6.94
CA SER A 161 16.28 -7.92 7.51
C SER A 161 15.33 -7.12 6.64
N THR A 162 14.05 -7.10 7.00
CA THR A 162 13.04 -6.24 6.37
C THR A 162 12.78 -5.01 7.24
N PHE A 163 12.14 -3.98 6.69
CA PHE A 163 11.82 -2.76 7.44
C PHE A 163 10.90 -2.98 8.64
N ASN A 164 10.07 -4.03 8.61
CA ASN A 164 9.05 -4.26 9.64
C ASN A 164 9.38 -5.44 10.57
N ASN A 165 10.35 -6.28 10.20
CA ASN A 165 10.64 -7.52 10.90
C ASN A 165 12.06 -8.03 10.59
N THR A 166 12.62 -8.73 11.57
CA THR A 166 13.83 -9.54 11.38
C THR A 166 13.54 -11.01 11.64
N ILE A 167 14.10 -11.86 10.80
CA ILE A 167 14.00 -13.31 10.91
C ILE A 167 15.41 -13.85 10.80
N VAL A 168 15.80 -14.67 11.76
CA VAL A 168 17.10 -15.35 11.81
C VAL A 168 16.82 -16.84 11.68
N THR A 169 17.50 -17.48 10.74
CA THR A 169 17.37 -18.91 10.49
C THR A 169 18.78 -19.48 10.41
N ILE A 170 19.08 -20.46 11.26
CA ILE A 170 20.35 -21.17 11.27
C ILE A 170 20.12 -22.52 10.62
N THR A 171 20.99 -22.83 9.66
CA THR A 171 20.89 -23.99 8.78
C THR A 171 22.22 -24.72 8.71
N ASP A 172 22.16 -25.98 8.30
CA ASP A 172 23.32 -26.71 7.81
C ASP A 172 23.78 -26.13 6.46
N PRO A 173 25.04 -26.34 6.03
CA PRO A 173 25.49 -26.00 4.68
C PRO A 173 24.67 -26.68 3.56
N GLN A 174 23.98 -27.78 3.89
CA GLN A 174 23.07 -28.50 3.00
C GLN A 174 21.66 -27.89 2.94
N GLY A 175 21.38 -26.83 3.71
CA GLY A 175 20.10 -26.11 3.72
C GLY A 175 19.02 -26.68 4.65
N ASN A 176 19.34 -27.69 5.47
CA ASN A 176 18.42 -28.15 6.51
C ASN A 176 18.36 -27.13 7.65
N VAL A 177 17.17 -26.77 8.11
CA VAL A 177 16.99 -25.81 9.20
C VAL A 177 17.17 -26.50 10.54
N ILE A 178 18.09 -25.96 11.35
CA ILE A 178 18.31 -26.40 12.73
C ILE A 178 17.38 -25.62 13.65
N ALA A 179 17.50 -24.29 13.59
CA ALA A 179 16.77 -23.39 14.46
C ALA A 179 16.37 -22.12 13.70
N TRP A 180 15.23 -21.56 14.08
CA TRP A 180 14.79 -20.27 13.58
C TRP A 180 14.11 -19.48 14.68
N ALA A 181 14.24 -18.16 14.60
CA ALA A 181 13.52 -17.24 15.46
C ALA A 181 13.23 -15.94 14.70
N SER A 182 12.24 -15.21 15.16
CA SER A 182 11.90 -13.89 14.63
C SER A 182 11.53 -12.95 15.75
N SER A 183 11.50 -11.65 15.48
CA SER A 183 11.02 -10.67 16.46
C SER A 183 9.59 -10.97 16.95
N GLY A 184 8.77 -11.62 16.12
CA GLY A 184 7.44 -12.08 16.53
C GLY A 184 7.46 -13.30 17.46
N HIS A 185 8.46 -14.18 17.35
CA HIS A 185 8.62 -15.36 18.21
C HIS A 185 8.92 -14.96 19.66
N VAL A 186 9.71 -13.91 19.86
CA VAL A 186 10.03 -13.33 21.18
C VAL A 186 8.86 -12.51 21.77
N GLY A 187 7.72 -12.45 21.09
CA GLY A 187 6.51 -11.80 21.60
C GLY A 187 6.34 -10.33 21.24
N PHE A 188 7.25 -9.72 20.45
CA PHE A 188 7.04 -8.36 19.97
C PHE A 188 5.92 -8.30 18.94
N LYS A 189 5.03 -7.30 19.07
CA LYS A 189 3.84 -7.09 18.23
C LYS A 189 3.85 -5.68 17.62
N GLY A 190 3.27 -5.56 16.42
CA GLY A 190 3.15 -4.29 15.70
C GLY A 190 4.49 -3.66 15.34
N SER A 191 4.59 -2.33 15.46
CA SER A 191 5.78 -1.54 15.13
C SER A 191 7.01 -1.86 15.98
N ARG A 192 6.85 -2.53 17.14
CA ARG A 192 7.98 -2.93 17.99
C ARG A 192 8.83 -4.05 17.39
N LYS A 193 8.40 -4.67 16.29
CA LYS A 193 9.16 -5.73 15.58
C LYS A 193 10.32 -5.20 14.74
N SER A 194 10.31 -3.92 14.36
CA SER A 194 11.34 -3.30 13.52
C SER A 194 12.49 -2.69 14.33
N THR A 195 12.48 -2.81 15.65
CA THR A 195 13.54 -2.26 16.49
C THR A 195 14.77 -3.18 16.47
N PRO A 196 15.99 -2.62 16.58
CA PRO A 196 17.21 -3.42 16.67
C PRO A 196 17.22 -4.31 17.92
N PHE A 197 16.64 -3.86 19.03
CA PHE A 197 16.52 -4.66 20.25
C PHE A 197 15.71 -5.95 20.04
N ALA A 198 14.62 -5.88 19.26
CA ALA A 198 13.86 -7.07 18.92
C ALA A 198 14.61 -8.02 17.99
N ALA A 199 15.57 -7.52 17.20
CA ALA A 199 16.45 -8.33 16.37
C ALA A 199 17.53 -9.03 17.21
N GLN A 200 18.09 -8.34 18.21
CA GLN A 200 19.03 -8.90 19.16
C GLN A 200 18.45 -10.12 19.87
N LEU A 201 17.30 -9.96 20.51
CA LEU A 201 16.67 -11.07 21.26
C LEU A 201 16.26 -12.22 20.33
N ALA A 202 15.89 -11.94 19.08
CA ALA A 202 15.60 -12.98 18.11
C ALA A 202 16.86 -13.78 17.73
N ALA A 203 17.99 -13.09 17.51
CA ALA A 203 19.26 -13.72 17.18
C ALA A 203 19.80 -14.56 18.35
N GLU A 204 19.72 -14.07 19.59
CA GLU A 204 20.13 -14.80 20.80
C GLU A 204 19.31 -16.08 20.98
N ASN A 205 17.99 -16.01 20.81
CA ASN A 205 17.12 -17.18 20.93
C ASN A 205 17.39 -18.22 19.82
N ALA A 206 17.69 -17.78 18.59
CA ALA A 206 18.09 -18.70 17.53
C ALA A 206 19.46 -19.34 17.81
N ALA A 207 20.42 -18.56 18.31
CA ALA A 207 21.77 -19.03 18.62
C ALA A 207 21.76 -20.07 19.75
N ARG A 208 21.00 -19.83 20.83
CA ARG A 208 20.88 -20.79 21.94
C ARG A 208 20.37 -22.14 21.48
N LYS A 209 19.28 -22.15 20.70
CA LYS A 209 18.72 -23.37 20.11
C LYS A 209 19.73 -24.07 19.19
N ALA A 210 20.50 -23.32 18.39
CA ALA A 210 21.52 -23.90 17.52
C ALA A 210 22.72 -24.49 18.30
N GLN A 211 23.08 -23.91 19.44
CA GLN A 211 24.16 -24.44 20.29
C GLN A 211 23.80 -25.78 20.92
N GLU A 212 22.53 -26.01 21.24
CA GLU A 212 22.03 -27.33 21.71
C GLU A 212 22.25 -28.44 20.65
N HIS A 213 22.30 -28.06 19.37
CA HIS A 213 22.60 -28.93 18.23
C HIS A 213 24.08 -28.90 17.82
N GLY A 214 24.95 -28.27 18.61
CA GLY A 214 26.40 -28.33 18.44
C GLY A 214 27.00 -27.39 17.41
N VAL A 215 26.26 -26.37 16.96
CA VAL A 215 26.77 -25.36 16.02
C VAL A 215 27.76 -24.45 16.73
N LYS A 216 28.98 -24.36 16.19
CA LYS A 216 30.05 -23.50 16.72
C LYS A 216 30.43 -22.38 15.75
N LYS A 217 30.56 -22.71 14.47
CA LYS A 217 30.97 -21.78 13.41
C LYS A 217 29.83 -21.51 12.43
N VAL A 218 29.60 -20.25 12.11
CA VAL A 218 28.47 -19.83 11.26
C VAL A 218 28.90 -18.82 10.19
N ASP A 219 28.58 -19.12 8.94
CA ASP A 219 28.66 -18.14 7.85
C ASP A 219 27.35 -17.35 7.76
N VAL A 220 27.45 -16.03 7.64
CA VAL A 220 26.30 -15.14 7.75
C VAL A 220 25.91 -14.63 6.37
N PHE A 221 24.66 -14.91 5.99
CA PHE A 221 24.03 -14.44 4.77
C PHE A 221 22.93 -13.45 5.11
N VAL A 222 23.12 -12.18 4.77
CA VAL A 222 22.15 -11.11 5.04
C VAL A 222 21.29 -10.86 3.81
N LYS A 223 20.00 -10.64 4.00
CA LYS A 223 19.07 -10.22 2.95
C LYS A 223 18.25 -9.01 3.39
N GLY A 224 18.41 -7.92 2.66
CA GLY A 224 17.61 -6.70 2.80
C GLY A 224 18.23 -5.63 3.70
N PRO A 225 17.80 -4.37 3.56
CA PRO A 225 18.39 -3.21 4.24
C PRO A 225 17.69 -2.83 5.57
N GLY A 226 17.01 -3.76 6.24
CA GLY A 226 16.29 -3.45 7.48
C GLY A 226 17.21 -3.06 8.65
N SER A 227 16.64 -2.35 9.63
CA SER A 227 17.31 -1.81 10.82
C SER A 227 18.01 -2.85 11.71
N GLY A 228 17.55 -4.10 11.73
CA GLY A 228 18.15 -5.15 12.54
C GLY A 228 19.25 -5.95 11.84
N ARG A 229 19.79 -5.47 10.72
CA ARG A 229 20.85 -6.13 9.94
C ARG A 229 22.12 -6.32 10.78
N GLU A 230 22.73 -5.24 11.23
CA GLU A 230 23.99 -5.29 11.96
C GLU A 230 23.80 -5.83 13.38
N THR A 231 22.69 -5.46 14.01
CA THR A 231 22.38 -5.90 15.37
C THR A 231 22.32 -7.42 15.46
N ALA A 232 21.69 -8.09 14.49
CA ALA A 232 21.64 -9.54 14.47
C ALA A 232 23.03 -10.19 14.34
N ILE A 233 23.94 -9.61 13.55
CA ILE A 233 25.32 -10.11 13.41
C ILE A 233 26.06 -9.99 14.74
N ARG A 234 26.00 -8.82 15.38
CA ARG A 234 26.65 -8.58 16.69
C ARG A 234 26.08 -9.51 17.77
N SER A 235 24.78 -9.77 17.75
CA SER A 235 24.14 -10.67 18.71
C SER A 235 24.51 -12.14 18.51
N LEU A 236 24.70 -12.59 17.26
CA LEU A 236 25.21 -13.94 17.00
C LEU A 236 26.64 -14.10 17.53
N GLN A 237 27.49 -13.08 17.38
CA GLN A 237 28.83 -13.06 17.98
C GLN A 237 28.77 -13.07 19.51
N ALA A 238 27.93 -12.22 20.10
CA ALA A 238 27.77 -12.13 21.55
C ALA A 238 27.21 -13.42 22.18
N ALA A 239 26.39 -14.16 21.43
CA ALA A 239 25.88 -15.46 21.86
C ALA A 239 26.96 -16.56 21.88
N GLY A 240 28.14 -16.33 21.28
CA GLY A 240 29.25 -17.29 21.28
C GLY A 240 29.36 -18.14 20.01
N LEU A 241 28.76 -17.71 18.90
CA LEU A 241 29.00 -18.32 17.58
C LEU A 241 30.15 -17.61 16.88
N GLU A 242 31.09 -18.38 16.33
CA GLU A 242 32.17 -17.84 15.51
C GLU A 242 31.60 -17.43 14.15
N VAL A 243 31.54 -16.12 13.91
CA VAL A 243 31.10 -15.58 12.62
C VAL A 243 32.25 -15.68 11.62
N GLY A 244 32.04 -16.47 10.56
CA GLY A 244 32.97 -16.62 9.44
C GLY A 244 32.79 -15.50 8.42
N ALA A 245 32.36 -15.88 7.21
CA ALA A 245 32.14 -14.91 6.14
C ALA A 245 30.80 -14.16 6.31
N ILE A 246 30.80 -12.85 6.04
CA ILE A 246 29.58 -12.04 5.98
C ILE A 246 29.29 -11.72 4.51
N SER A 247 28.23 -12.30 3.97
CA SER A 247 27.79 -12.10 2.58
C SER A 247 26.44 -11.40 2.54
N ASP A 248 26.31 -10.38 1.69
CA ASP A 248 25.02 -9.76 1.39
C ASP A 248 24.40 -10.41 0.15
N VAL A 249 23.26 -11.07 0.34
CA VAL A 249 22.47 -11.74 -0.70
C VAL A 249 21.19 -10.95 -1.00
N THR A 250 21.23 -9.63 -0.81
CA THR A 250 20.12 -8.74 -1.18
C THR A 250 19.89 -8.83 -2.69
N PRO A 251 18.68 -9.20 -3.13
CA PRO A 251 18.41 -9.38 -4.56
C PRO A 251 18.46 -8.02 -5.27
N GLN A 252 19.42 -7.84 -6.16
CA GLN A 252 19.50 -6.70 -7.06
C GLN A 252 18.75 -7.01 -8.36
N PRO A 253 17.60 -6.38 -8.63
CA PRO A 253 16.83 -6.67 -9.83
C PRO A 253 17.42 -5.96 -11.06
N HIS A 254 17.67 -6.70 -12.14
CA HIS A 254 18.04 -6.15 -13.45
C HIS A 254 16.78 -5.79 -14.25
N ASN A 255 16.07 -4.73 -13.85
CA ASN A 255 14.88 -4.22 -14.54
C ASN A 255 13.77 -5.29 -14.81
N GLY A 256 13.55 -6.20 -13.86
CA GLY A 256 12.52 -7.24 -13.95
C GLY A 256 11.10 -6.72 -13.68
N CYS A 257 10.48 -7.17 -12.59
CA CYS A 257 9.12 -6.77 -12.25
C CYS A 257 9.01 -5.27 -11.94
N ARG A 258 8.00 -4.61 -12.51
CA ARG A 258 7.69 -3.20 -12.22
C ARG A 258 7.36 -3.01 -10.73
N PRO A 259 8.05 -2.12 -9.99
CA PRO A 259 7.71 -1.80 -8.61
C PRO A 259 6.29 -1.24 -8.48
N PRO A 260 5.61 -1.46 -7.33
CA PRO A 260 4.28 -0.91 -7.10
C PRO A 260 4.30 0.61 -7.17
N LYS A 261 3.16 1.19 -7.59
CA LYS A 261 2.98 2.64 -7.66
C LYS A 261 3.34 3.29 -6.32
N ARG A 262 4.12 4.38 -6.36
CA ARG A 262 4.48 5.15 -5.16
C ARG A 262 3.23 5.51 -4.37
N ARG A 263 3.23 5.18 -3.09
CA ARG A 263 2.11 5.44 -2.17
C ARG A 263 1.95 6.96 -1.99
N ARG A 264 0.70 7.42 -1.97
CA ARG A 264 0.32 8.77 -1.56
C ARG A 264 -0.01 8.67 -0.07
N VAL A 265 0.91 9.14 0.76
CA VAL A 265 0.72 9.31 2.22
C VAL A 265 0.66 10.78 2.53
#